data_AF-A0A8H3VCW0-F1
#
_entry.id   AF-A0A8H3VCW0-F1
#
_cell.length_a   1.000
_cell.length_b   1.000
_cell.length_c   1.000
_cell.angle_alpha   90.00
_cell.angle_beta   90.00
_cell.angle_gamma   90.00
#
_symmetry.space_group_name_H-M   'P 1'
#
loop_
_entity.id
_entity.type
_entity.pdbx_description
1 polymer ?
#
loop_
_entity_poly.entity_id
_entity_poly.type
_entity_poly.pdbx_seq_one_letter_code
_entity_poly.pdbx_strand_id
1 'polypeptide(L)'
;MFYFANMHLSHILLVLIVPHVLLTVECQKSDNEHSSTSDRIISSAASDGIPLDRLPFSVAAFQSIDALRHIKINGSMIPSSASKVDVHTHAVPDFYATLVPVTGGSPTPHWDLETHLNFMASNGIAHSILSISTPGSVVFIGNETYSVGLARLLNEWMAEVVRLFPQYISFYAVTPLPYVSAALKEVKYSVDKLGAVGIGLMSNHEGYYLGNPLLRDFFAELEIMELRMKSKNILVHPTLPSKRLEDGGLADANPTVYTSGRVEFYFETARTVMDLTFTQTFQNFTSLKYIIPHCGGAFPSIEDRSLSSNPRLKNNSQEIYNTRLWYDSAGPTFPHQVQGLLAYGVPKTQLVYGSDFPYSQPNNSYGASIAAIGSASFLTDGEKEGLFSGNAGRLFA
;
A
#
# COMPACT_ATOMS: atom_id res chain seq x y z
N MET A 1 8.44 -4.17 -69.52
CA MET A 1 9.38 -4.75 -68.56
C MET A 1 9.43 -3.77 -67.38
N PHE A 2 8.52 -3.80 -66.40
CA PHE A 2 8.27 -4.71 -65.27
C PHE A 2 8.52 -3.97 -63.92
N TYR A 3 7.43 -3.38 -63.39
CA TYR A 3 6.83 -3.41 -62.03
C TYR A 3 7.59 -3.80 -60.70
N PHE A 4 7.08 -3.18 -59.60
CA PHE A 4 7.02 -3.55 -58.14
C PHE A 4 8.32 -3.42 -57.27
N ALA A 5 8.36 -3.20 -55.93
CA ALA A 5 7.44 -2.83 -54.82
C ALA A 5 8.27 -2.58 -53.51
N ASN A 6 7.69 -1.84 -52.55
CA ASN A 6 7.75 -1.93 -51.06
C ASN A 6 9.05 -2.27 -50.27
N MET A 7 9.38 -1.48 -49.22
CA MET A 7 9.11 -1.79 -47.78
C MET A 7 9.72 -0.78 -46.78
N HIS A 8 8.98 -0.58 -45.69
CA HIS A 8 9.25 0.17 -44.46
C HIS A 8 10.50 -0.25 -43.67
N LEU A 9 11.08 0.69 -42.89
CA LEU A 9 11.20 0.60 -41.42
C LEU A 9 11.85 1.87 -40.82
N SER A 10 11.00 2.77 -40.33
CA SER A 10 11.30 3.67 -39.22
C SER A 10 11.01 2.91 -37.91
N HIS A 11 11.75 3.19 -36.82
CA HIS A 11 11.28 3.37 -35.43
C HIS A 11 12.50 3.50 -34.49
N ILE A 12 12.67 4.69 -33.89
CA ILE A 12 12.42 5.02 -32.46
C ILE A 12 13.63 4.74 -31.57
N LEU A 13 14.33 5.83 -31.27
CA LEU A 13 15.28 6.02 -30.18
C LEU A 13 14.51 6.70 -29.05
N LEU A 14 14.13 5.97 -27.99
CA LEU A 14 13.93 6.51 -26.64
C LEU A 14 13.61 5.36 -25.67
N VAL A 15 14.33 5.33 -24.55
CA VAL A 15 13.98 4.87 -23.19
C VAL A 15 15.24 4.26 -22.56
N LEU A 16 16.00 5.10 -21.85
CA LEU A 16 17.03 4.69 -20.88
C LEU A 16 17.24 5.86 -19.91
N ILE A 17 16.31 6.06 -18.96
CA ILE A 17 16.61 6.77 -17.70
C ILE A 17 15.73 6.17 -16.58
N VAL A 18 16.28 5.20 -15.85
CA VAL A 18 15.98 4.98 -14.43
C VAL A 18 17.35 4.90 -13.75
N PRO A 19 17.67 5.76 -12.77
CA PRO A 19 19.02 5.83 -12.23
C PRO A 19 19.35 4.56 -11.43
N HIS A 20 20.39 3.86 -11.88
CA HIS A 20 21.10 2.84 -11.11
C HIS A 20 21.70 3.47 -9.85
N VAL A 21 21.17 3.12 -8.68
CA VAL A 21 21.91 3.18 -7.42
C VAL A 21 22.34 1.75 -7.10
N LEU A 22 23.60 1.43 -7.39
CA LEU A 22 24.22 0.20 -6.90
C LEU A 22 24.33 0.26 -5.37
N LEU A 23 23.69 -0.70 -4.70
CA LEU A 23 24.08 -1.11 -3.35
C LEU A 23 24.67 -2.52 -3.47
N THR A 24 26.00 -2.61 -3.57
CA THR A 24 26.72 -3.84 -3.29
C THR A 24 26.77 -4.04 -1.78
N VAL A 25 25.93 -4.93 -1.26
CA VAL A 25 26.13 -5.53 0.06
C VAL A 25 26.92 -6.82 -0.18
N GLU A 26 28.19 -6.84 0.22
CA GLU A 26 29.00 -8.06 0.22
C GLU A 26 28.41 -9.05 1.24
N CYS A 27 27.97 -10.21 0.73
CA CYS A 27 27.46 -11.31 1.55
C CYS A 27 28.64 -12.17 2.03
N GLN A 28 29.03 -12.00 3.30
CA GLN A 28 29.87 -12.98 3.99
C GLN A 28 28.98 -14.04 4.63
N LYS A 29 29.03 -15.27 4.13
CA LYS A 29 28.40 -16.44 4.75
C LYS A 29 29.20 -16.86 5.99
N SER A 30 28.55 -16.97 7.14
CA SER A 30 29.05 -17.77 8.27
C SER A 30 27.89 -18.52 8.93
N ASP A 31 28.09 -19.81 9.19
CA ASP A 31 27.08 -20.79 9.64
C ASP A 31 26.67 -20.61 11.14
N ASN A 32 26.49 -19.38 11.61
CA ASN A 32 26.09 -19.03 12.99
C ASN A 32 24.93 -18.00 13.06
N GLU A 33 24.21 -17.77 11.94
CA GLU A 33 23.30 -16.63 11.74
C GLU A 33 21.90 -16.70 12.38
N HIS A 34 21.46 -17.84 12.94
CA HIS A 34 20.11 -17.94 13.54
C HIS A 34 19.95 -17.12 14.81
N SER A 35 20.99 -17.01 15.65
CA SER A 35 20.95 -16.11 16.81
C SER A 35 21.03 -14.64 16.37
N SER A 36 21.84 -14.31 15.36
CA SER A 36 22.20 -12.91 15.09
C SER A 36 21.04 -11.99 14.66
N THR A 37 20.02 -12.52 13.97
CA THR A 37 18.94 -11.67 13.43
C THR A 37 17.80 -11.46 14.39
N SER A 38 17.29 -12.51 15.01
CA SER A 38 16.34 -12.37 16.09
C SER A 38 16.96 -11.50 17.20
N ASP A 39 18.24 -11.69 17.53
CA ASP A 39 18.94 -10.84 18.51
C ASP A 39 19.06 -9.38 18.04
N ARG A 40 19.35 -9.14 16.75
CA ARG A 40 19.36 -7.77 16.16
C ARG A 40 17.98 -7.11 16.29
N ILE A 41 16.93 -7.83 15.90
CA ILE A 41 15.55 -7.31 15.91
C ILE A 41 15.12 -7.01 17.35
N ILE A 42 15.36 -7.95 18.28
CA ILE A 42 15.07 -7.77 19.71
C ILE A 42 15.85 -6.58 20.27
N SER A 43 17.14 -6.47 19.98
CA SER A 43 17.98 -5.37 20.47
C SER A 43 17.51 -4.02 19.95
N SER A 44 17.19 -3.92 18.66
CA SER A 44 16.68 -2.69 18.05
C SER A 44 15.26 -2.34 18.51
N ALA A 45 14.44 -3.33 18.82
CA ALA A 45 13.11 -3.11 19.37
C ALA A 45 13.21 -2.63 20.83
N ALA A 46 14.12 -3.21 21.61
CA ALA A 46 14.38 -2.83 22.99
C ALA A 46 14.87 -1.37 23.11
N SER A 47 15.68 -0.88 22.17
CA SER A 47 16.08 0.55 22.16
C SER A 47 14.91 1.52 21.96
N ASP A 48 13.82 1.05 21.35
CA ASP A 48 12.58 1.81 21.17
C ASP A 48 11.54 1.52 22.27
N GLY A 49 11.89 0.69 23.26
CA GLY A 49 11.00 0.30 24.36
C GLY A 49 9.97 -0.79 24.00
N ILE A 50 10.20 -1.55 22.92
CA ILE A 50 9.28 -2.58 22.42
C ILE A 50 9.72 -3.96 22.93
N PRO A 51 8.97 -4.61 23.83
CA PRO A 51 9.40 -5.84 24.50
C PRO A 51 9.06 -7.10 23.67
N LEU A 52 9.66 -7.24 22.48
CA LEU A 52 9.35 -8.34 21.56
C LEU A 52 9.55 -9.72 22.19
N ASP A 53 10.53 -9.89 23.07
CA ASP A 53 10.81 -11.14 23.79
C ASP A 53 9.65 -11.64 24.68
N ARG A 54 8.65 -10.80 24.94
CA ARG A 54 7.53 -11.11 25.86
C ARG A 54 6.16 -11.22 25.18
N LEU A 55 6.09 -10.95 23.87
CA LEU A 55 4.80 -10.96 23.17
C LEU A 55 4.44 -12.37 22.71
N PRO A 56 3.15 -12.75 22.78
CA PRO A 56 2.73 -14.13 22.53
C PRO A 56 2.92 -14.58 21.07
N PHE A 57 3.05 -13.65 20.14
CA PHE A 57 3.23 -13.92 18.71
C PHE A 57 4.69 -13.87 18.23
N SER A 58 5.63 -13.43 19.08
CA SER A 58 7.01 -13.18 18.64
C SER A 58 7.75 -14.43 18.21
N VAL A 59 7.55 -15.56 18.91
CA VAL A 59 8.21 -16.83 18.55
C VAL A 59 7.83 -17.25 17.12
N ALA A 60 6.53 -17.21 16.80
CA ALA A 60 6.04 -17.56 15.47
C ALA A 60 6.54 -16.55 14.40
N ALA A 61 6.59 -15.26 14.74
CA ALA A 61 7.11 -14.23 13.85
C ALA A 61 8.61 -14.43 13.55
N PHE A 62 9.44 -14.68 14.56
CA PHE A 62 10.87 -14.94 14.38
C PHE A 62 11.12 -16.21 13.56
N GLN A 63 10.37 -17.28 13.82
CA GLN A 63 10.43 -18.50 13.00
C GLN A 63 10.07 -18.22 11.54
N SER A 64 9.04 -17.40 11.29
CA SER A 64 8.64 -17.00 9.94
C SER A 64 9.71 -16.14 9.25
N ILE A 65 10.33 -15.21 9.97
CA ILE A 65 11.45 -14.38 9.48
C ILE A 65 12.66 -15.26 9.11
N ASP A 66 13.04 -16.19 9.99
CA ASP A 66 14.17 -17.08 9.76
C ASP A 66 13.91 -18.02 8.56
N ALA A 67 12.66 -18.46 8.38
CA ALA A 67 12.27 -19.31 7.26
C ALA A 67 12.48 -18.63 5.90
N LEU A 68 12.28 -17.30 5.79
CA LEU A 68 12.49 -16.55 4.53
C LEU A 68 13.90 -16.72 3.97
N ARG A 69 14.90 -16.86 4.85
CA ARG A 69 16.32 -16.95 4.47
C ARG A 69 16.71 -18.27 3.84
N HIS A 70 15.90 -19.29 4.08
CA HIS A 70 16.10 -20.63 3.55
C HIS A 70 15.37 -20.85 2.22
N ILE A 71 14.60 -19.86 1.76
CA ILE A 71 13.89 -19.95 0.48
C ILE A 71 14.92 -20.05 -0.65
N LYS A 72 14.88 -21.16 -1.39
CA LYS A 72 15.68 -21.37 -2.59
C LYS A 72 14.96 -20.77 -3.79
N ILE A 73 15.60 -19.82 -4.43
CA ILE A 73 15.01 -19.08 -5.55
C ILE A 73 15.32 -19.84 -6.86
N ASN A 74 14.29 -20.09 -7.67
CA ASN A 74 14.46 -20.57 -9.04
C ASN A 74 14.44 -19.39 -10.02
N GLY A 75 15.42 -19.30 -10.93
CA GLY A 75 15.56 -18.17 -11.86
C GLY A 75 14.39 -17.96 -12.82
N SER A 76 13.53 -18.97 -13.00
CA SER A 76 12.28 -18.86 -13.77
C SER A 76 11.20 -18.00 -13.09
N MET A 77 11.38 -17.64 -11.81
CA MET A 77 10.44 -16.82 -11.04
C MET A 77 10.64 -15.32 -11.23
N ILE A 78 11.66 -14.91 -11.99
CA ILE A 78 11.97 -13.50 -12.23
C ILE A 78 11.20 -13.02 -13.46
N PRO A 79 10.42 -11.92 -13.37
CA PRO A 79 9.68 -11.39 -14.51
C PRO A 79 10.63 -10.97 -15.66
N SER A 80 10.57 -11.66 -16.80
CA SER A 80 11.27 -11.27 -18.03
C SER A 80 10.37 -10.37 -18.87
N SER A 81 10.87 -9.21 -19.34
CA SER A 81 10.11 -8.26 -20.16
C SER A 81 8.85 -7.66 -19.49
N ALA A 82 8.85 -7.60 -18.16
CA ALA A 82 7.81 -6.93 -17.37
C ALA A 82 8.06 -5.41 -17.26
N SER A 83 7.00 -4.62 -17.15
CA SER A 83 7.09 -3.16 -16.98
C SER A 83 6.16 -2.58 -15.93
N LYS A 84 5.12 -3.31 -15.48
CA LYS A 84 4.12 -2.74 -14.57
C LYS A 84 4.69 -2.54 -13.17
N VAL A 85 4.26 -1.49 -12.49
CA VAL A 85 4.54 -1.25 -11.07
C VAL A 85 3.23 -1.37 -10.31
N ASP A 86 3.15 -2.37 -9.43
CA ASP A 86 2.00 -2.63 -8.59
C ASP A 86 2.17 -1.92 -7.24
N VAL A 87 1.42 -0.82 -7.06
CA VAL A 87 1.51 0.02 -5.84
C VAL A 87 0.57 -0.43 -4.73
N HIS A 88 -0.27 -1.43 -5.00
CA HIS A 88 -1.26 -1.95 -4.05
C HIS A 88 -1.32 -3.46 -4.19
N THR A 89 -0.47 -4.14 -3.42
CA THR A 89 -0.43 -5.59 -3.29
C THR A 89 0.02 -5.96 -1.90
N HIS A 90 -0.38 -7.13 -1.42
CA HIS A 90 -0.27 -7.48 -0.02
C HIS A 90 0.69 -8.64 0.21
N ALA A 91 1.32 -8.63 1.38
CA ALA A 91 1.95 -9.80 1.97
C ALA A 91 1.11 -10.33 3.13
N VAL A 92 1.08 -11.65 3.29
CA VAL A 92 0.37 -12.31 4.39
C VAL A 92 1.31 -13.31 5.07
N PRO A 93 2.10 -12.87 6.06
CA PRO A 93 2.95 -13.77 6.84
C PRO A 93 2.08 -14.81 7.58
N ASP A 94 2.52 -16.07 7.67
CA ASP A 94 1.75 -17.14 8.32
C ASP A 94 1.40 -16.85 9.78
N PHE A 95 2.35 -16.24 10.52
CA PHE A 95 2.11 -15.86 11.91
C PHE A 95 1.02 -14.78 12.00
N TYR A 96 0.91 -13.90 11.01
CA TYR A 96 -0.13 -12.88 10.94
C TYR A 96 -1.47 -13.49 10.53
N ALA A 97 -1.50 -14.38 9.55
CA ALA A 97 -2.72 -15.12 9.16
C ALA A 97 -3.29 -15.94 10.33
N THR A 98 -2.43 -16.44 11.23
CA THR A 98 -2.86 -17.14 12.45
C THR A 98 -3.54 -16.19 13.43
N LEU A 99 -3.06 -14.95 13.57
CA LEU A 99 -3.67 -13.92 14.40
C LEU A 99 -4.96 -13.35 13.79
N VAL A 100 -5.01 -13.28 12.45
CA VAL A 100 -6.12 -12.73 11.68
C VAL A 100 -6.59 -13.80 10.67
N PRO A 101 -7.35 -14.83 11.12
CA PRO A 101 -7.79 -15.91 10.23
C PRO A 101 -8.90 -15.48 9.25
N VAL A 102 -9.55 -14.33 9.52
CA VAL A 102 -10.60 -13.76 8.68
C VAL A 102 -10.28 -12.28 8.43
N THR A 103 -10.21 -11.90 7.16
CA THR A 103 -9.96 -10.54 6.69
C THR A 103 -11.16 -10.05 5.89
N GLY A 104 -11.75 -8.91 6.26
CA GLY A 104 -12.89 -8.34 5.52
C GLY A 104 -14.10 -9.27 5.39
N GLY A 105 -14.30 -10.17 6.36
CA GLY A 105 -15.37 -11.17 6.35
C GLY A 105 -15.12 -12.41 5.47
N SER A 106 -13.91 -12.56 4.91
CA SER A 106 -13.49 -13.75 4.16
C SER A 106 -12.30 -14.44 4.85
N PRO A 107 -12.10 -15.76 4.67
CA PRO A 107 -10.88 -16.41 5.13
C PRO A 107 -9.64 -15.67 4.62
N THR A 108 -8.69 -15.42 5.50
CA THR A 108 -7.42 -14.81 5.11
C THR A 108 -6.71 -15.73 4.12
N PRO A 109 -6.34 -15.23 2.93
CA PRO A 109 -5.72 -16.05 1.90
C PRO A 109 -4.32 -16.49 2.34
N HIS A 110 -3.92 -17.67 1.86
CA HIS A 110 -2.53 -18.08 1.92
C HIS A 110 -1.68 -17.18 1.01
N TRP A 111 -0.46 -16.91 1.44
CA TRP A 111 0.52 -16.17 0.66
C TRP A 111 1.90 -16.77 0.90
N ASP A 112 2.68 -16.89 -0.15
CA ASP A 112 4.12 -17.12 -0.04
C ASP A 112 4.87 -16.31 -1.11
N LEU A 113 6.18 -16.19 -0.95
CA LEU A 113 7.00 -15.39 -1.84
C LEU A 113 7.05 -15.98 -3.27
N GLU A 114 7.03 -17.31 -3.40
CA GLU A 114 7.08 -17.99 -4.69
C GLU A 114 5.82 -17.72 -5.53
N THR A 115 4.65 -17.86 -4.92
CA THR A 115 3.35 -17.56 -5.53
C THR A 115 3.21 -16.09 -5.90
N HIS A 116 3.73 -15.18 -5.07
CA HIS A 116 3.77 -13.75 -5.40
C HIS A 116 4.67 -13.45 -6.60
N LEU A 117 5.87 -14.01 -6.66
CA LEU A 117 6.78 -13.82 -7.80
C LEU A 117 6.23 -14.43 -9.10
N ASN A 118 5.62 -15.61 -9.01
CA ASN A 118 4.91 -16.22 -10.14
C ASN A 118 3.73 -15.37 -10.61
N PHE A 119 2.99 -14.76 -9.68
CA PHE A 119 1.94 -13.80 -10.00
C PHE A 119 2.51 -12.58 -10.74
N MET A 120 3.61 -12.01 -10.26
CA MET A 120 4.29 -10.89 -10.91
C MET A 120 4.71 -11.24 -12.34
N ALA A 121 5.40 -12.38 -12.51
CA ALA A 121 5.88 -12.85 -13.81
C ALA A 121 4.72 -13.09 -14.79
N SER A 122 3.65 -13.74 -14.34
CA SER A 122 2.49 -14.07 -15.18
C SER A 122 1.68 -12.85 -15.63
N ASN A 123 1.77 -11.73 -14.89
CA ASN A 123 1.02 -10.51 -15.18
C ASN A 123 1.90 -9.37 -15.74
N GLY A 124 3.19 -9.62 -15.95
CA GLY A 124 4.15 -8.64 -16.43
C GLY A 124 4.35 -7.48 -15.45
N ILE A 125 4.33 -7.77 -14.15
CA ILE A 125 4.64 -6.83 -13.06
C ILE A 125 6.15 -6.90 -12.80
N ALA A 126 6.81 -5.76 -13.00
CA ALA A 126 8.25 -5.61 -12.80
C ALA A 126 8.59 -5.27 -11.35
N HIS A 127 7.69 -4.57 -10.64
CA HIS A 127 7.93 -4.17 -9.26
C HIS A 127 6.63 -4.19 -8.45
N SER A 128 6.68 -4.76 -7.26
CA SER A 128 5.58 -4.80 -6.28
C SER A 128 5.95 -3.99 -5.05
N ILE A 129 5.03 -3.15 -4.57
CA ILE A 129 5.18 -2.48 -3.28
C ILE A 129 4.22 -3.14 -2.28
N LEU A 130 4.77 -3.98 -1.41
CA LEU A 130 4.01 -4.76 -0.44
C LEU A 130 3.42 -3.87 0.66
N SER A 131 2.16 -4.13 1.01
CA SER A 131 1.51 -3.67 2.22
C SER A 131 1.00 -4.84 3.06
N ILE A 132 0.69 -4.59 4.33
CA ILE A 132 -0.16 -5.49 5.12
C ILE A 132 -1.60 -4.99 4.99
N SER A 133 -2.52 -5.89 4.64
CA SER A 133 -3.93 -5.57 4.51
C SER A 133 -4.59 -5.27 5.87
N THR A 134 -5.87 -4.96 5.87
CA THR A 134 -6.68 -4.78 7.09
C THR A 134 -6.66 -6.03 7.98
N PRO A 135 -6.61 -5.89 9.32
CA PRO A 135 -6.65 -4.65 10.10
C PRO A 135 -5.26 -4.01 10.36
N GLY A 136 -4.22 -4.40 9.62
CA GLY A 136 -2.85 -3.97 9.88
C GLY A 136 -2.37 -4.51 11.23
N SER A 137 -1.64 -3.70 12.00
CA SER A 137 -1.19 -4.09 13.35
C SER A 137 -2.23 -3.87 14.45
N VAL A 138 -3.40 -3.30 14.14
CA VAL A 138 -4.48 -3.00 15.10
C VAL A 138 -5.38 -4.24 15.31
N VAL A 139 -4.75 -5.39 15.48
CA VAL A 139 -5.43 -6.65 15.84
C VAL A 139 -5.82 -6.63 17.33
N PHE A 140 -5.01 -5.98 18.15
CA PHE A 140 -5.16 -5.93 19.61
C PHE A 140 -5.70 -4.56 20.04
N ILE A 141 -7.01 -4.36 19.82
CA ILE A 141 -7.70 -3.10 20.14
C ILE A 141 -7.44 -2.69 21.60
N GLY A 142 -6.97 -1.45 21.80
CA GLY A 142 -6.67 -0.89 23.11
C GLY A 142 -5.36 -1.37 23.74
N ASN A 143 -4.57 -2.19 23.04
CA ASN A 143 -3.27 -2.67 23.52
C ASN A 143 -2.13 -2.10 22.68
N GLU A 144 -1.57 -0.98 23.13
CA GLU A 144 -0.44 -0.31 22.51
C GLU A 144 0.77 -1.23 22.37
N THR A 145 1.16 -1.90 23.45
CA THR A 145 2.36 -2.76 23.46
C THR A 145 2.28 -3.86 22.41
N TYR A 146 1.12 -4.49 22.26
CA TYR A 146 0.94 -5.57 21.29
C TYR A 146 0.84 -5.01 19.86
N SER A 147 0.13 -3.90 19.66
CA SER A 147 -0.01 -3.28 18.34
C SER A 147 1.34 -2.76 17.80
N VAL A 148 2.16 -2.15 18.67
CA VAL A 148 3.51 -1.67 18.32
C VAL A 148 4.45 -2.84 18.05
N GLY A 149 4.43 -3.88 18.89
CA GLY A 149 5.24 -5.06 18.68
C GLY A 149 4.90 -5.82 17.40
N LEU A 150 3.60 -5.94 17.08
CA LEU A 150 3.15 -6.55 15.84
C LEU A 150 3.56 -5.72 14.62
N ALA A 151 3.44 -4.39 14.67
CA ALA A 151 3.92 -3.51 13.60
C ALA A 151 5.42 -3.71 13.33
N ARG A 152 6.26 -3.72 14.38
CA ARG A 152 7.70 -3.95 14.26
C ARG A 152 8.02 -5.29 13.58
N LEU A 153 7.35 -6.37 13.98
CA LEU A 153 7.58 -7.70 13.41
C LEU A 153 7.12 -7.80 11.96
N LEU A 154 5.98 -7.20 11.60
CA LEU A 154 5.50 -7.13 10.21
C LEU A 154 6.47 -6.33 9.33
N ASN A 155 6.96 -5.18 9.81
CA ASN A 155 7.92 -4.35 9.10
C ASN A 155 9.26 -5.07 8.90
N GLU A 156 9.81 -5.71 9.92
CA GLU A 156 11.04 -6.51 9.81
C GLU A 156 10.87 -7.69 8.86
N TRP A 157 9.73 -8.38 8.92
CA TRP A 157 9.44 -9.48 8.01
C TRP A 157 9.38 -9.01 6.56
N MET A 158 8.68 -7.91 6.26
CA MET A 158 8.63 -7.37 4.89
C MET A 158 10.01 -6.88 4.43
N ALA A 159 10.81 -6.30 5.33
CA ALA A 159 12.18 -5.91 5.03
C ALA A 159 13.07 -7.12 4.69
N GLU A 160 12.89 -8.27 5.33
CA GLU A 160 13.60 -9.50 4.98
C GLU A 160 13.15 -10.04 3.62
N VAL A 161 11.87 -9.94 3.24
CA VAL A 161 11.41 -10.23 1.87
C VAL A 161 12.11 -9.31 0.86
N VAL A 162 12.16 -8.00 1.13
CA VAL A 162 12.83 -7.03 0.25
C VAL A 162 14.33 -7.32 0.12
N ARG A 163 15.01 -7.76 1.18
CA ARG A 163 16.43 -8.13 1.13
C ARG A 163 16.72 -9.27 0.14
N LEU A 164 15.76 -10.17 -0.06
CA LEU A 164 15.89 -11.26 -1.04
C LEU A 164 15.69 -10.78 -2.49
N PHE A 165 14.82 -9.79 -2.72
CA PHE A 165 14.44 -9.31 -4.05
C PHE A 165 14.40 -7.76 -4.16
N PRO A 166 15.49 -7.04 -3.85
CA PRO A 166 15.45 -5.58 -3.69
C PRO A 166 15.20 -4.84 -5.01
N GLN A 167 15.39 -5.48 -6.15
CA GLN A 167 15.12 -4.90 -7.47
C GLN A 167 13.63 -4.99 -7.86
N TYR A 168 12.89 -5.91 -7.25
CA TYR A 168 11.52 -6.27 -7.65
C TYR A 168 10.49 -5.98 -6.57
N ILE A 169 10.90 -5.85 -5.31
CA ILE A 169 9.98 -5.69 -4.19
C ILE A 169 10.43 -4.53 -3.31
N SER A 170 9.48 -3.67 -2.97
CA SER A 170 9.56 -2.66 -1.91
C SER A 170 8.40 -2.86 -0.93
N PHE A 171 8.30 -2.06 0.13
CA PHE A 171 7.18 -2.14 1.07
C PHE A 171 6.80 -0.80 1.70
N TYR A 172 5.55 -0.72 2.17
CA TYR A 172 5.05 0.38 3.01
C TYR A 172 5.18 0.03 4.49
N ALA A 173 5.57 1.01 5.31
CA ALA A 173 5.65 0.84 6.75
C ALA A 173 4.25 0.62 7.36
N VAL A 174 4.09 -0.44 8.14
CA VAL A 174 2.93 -0.66 9.01
C VAL A 174 3.03 0.28 10.21
N THR A 175 1.95 1.00 10.50
CA THR A 175 1.90 1.94 11.61
C THR A 175 0.97 1.46 12.73
N PRO A 176 1.41 1.47 14.00
CA PRO A 176 0.58 1.17 15.16
C PRO A 176 -0.27 2.38 15.60
N LEU A 177 -0.98 3.04 14.68
CA LEU A 177 -2.01 4.01 15.07
C LEU A 177 -3.14 3.29 15.81
N PRO A 178 -3.81 3.91 16.81
CA PRO A 178 -3.81 5.35 17.11
C PRO A 178 -2.70 5.83 18.07
N TYR A 179 -1.69 5.00 18.36
CA TYR A 179 -0.61 5.33 19.30
C TYR A 179 0.44 6.26 18.65
N VAL A 180 0.12 7.55 18.52
CA VAL A 180 0.86 8.55 17.72
C VAL A 180 2.37 8.55 17.94
N SER A 181 2.83 8.62 19.20
CA SER A 181 4.27 8.67 19.51
C SER A 181 5.00 7.41 19.04
N ALA A 182 4.41 6.23 19.31
CA ALA A 182 4.97 4.96 18.87
C ALA A 182 4.92 4.81 17.34
N ALA A 183 3.84 5.27 16.70
CA ALA A 183 3.69 5.24 15.26
C ALA A 183 4.74 6.09 14.54
N LEU A 184 5.05 7.30 15.02
CA LEU A 184 6.09 8.14 14.46
C LEU A 184 7.49 7.52 14.59
N LYS A 185 7.79 6.90 15.74
CA LYS A 185 9.05 6.14 15.93
C LYS A 185 9.14 4.98 14.96
N GLU A 186 8.05 4.23 14.78
CA GLU A 186 8.03 3.07 13.90
C GLU A 186 8.10 3.45 12.42
N VAL A 187 7.47 4.56 12.00
CA VAL A 187 7.65 5.12 10.65
C VAL A 187 9.12 5.47 10.42
N LYS A 188 9.73 6.22 11.36
CA LYS A 188 11.13 6.60 11.24
C LYS A 188 12.05 5.38 11.17
N TYR A 189 11.83 4.40 12.03
CA TYR A 189 12.57 3.14 12.00
C TYR A 189 12.43 2.43 10.65
N SER A 190 11.19 2.22 10.19
CA SER A 190 10.89 1.48 8.97
C SER A 190 11.48 2.17 7.73
N VAL A 191 11.39 3.49 7.63
CA VAL A 191 11.92 4.22 6.48
C VAL A 191 13.45 4.32 6.56
N ASP A 192 14.02 4.73 7.69
CA ASP A 192 15.46 5.02 7.76
C ASP A 192 16.32 3.76 7.91
N LYS A 193 15.82 2.73 8.60
CA LYS A 193 16.57 1.50 8.89
C LYS A 193 16.18 0.34 8.00
N LEU A 194 14.89 0.17 7.72
CA LEU A 194 14.39 -0.97 6.95
C LEU A 194 14.21 -0.68 5.46
N GLY A 195 14.15 0.59 5.07
CA GLY A 195 14.00 1.00 3.67
C GLY A 195 12.56 0.97 3.15
N ALA A 196 11.57 1.14 4.02
CA ALA A 196 10.19 1.36 3.58
C ALA A 196 10.10 2.58 2.65
N VAL A 197 9.37 2.46 1.54
CA VAL A 197 9.25 3.50 0.50
C VAL A 197 8.04 4.41 0.69
N GLY A 198 7.27 4.16 1.74
CA GLY A 198 6.07 4.89 2.10
C GLY A 198 5.44 4.34 3.38
N ILE A 199 4.25 4.81 3.69
CA ILE A 199 3.53 4.54 4.94
C ILE A 199 2.16 3.93 4.60
N GLY A 200 1.81 2.81 5.22
CA GLY A 200 0.50 2.19 5.09
C GLY A 200 -0.41 2.58 6.26
N LEU A 201 -1.54 3.23 5.97
CA LEU A 201 -2.55 3.62 6.95
C LEU A 201 -3.89 2.95 6.64
N MET A 202 -4.64 2.61 7.68
CA MET A 202 -6.01 2.11 7.52
C MET A 202 -7.01 3.29 7.42
N SER A 203 -8.20 3.08 6.87
CA SER A 203 -9.28 4.09 6.81
C SER A 203 -9.60 4.67 8.19
N ASN A 204 -9.57 3.81 9.21
CA ASN A 204 -9.64 4.17 10.61
C ASN A 204 -8.73 3.27 11.45
N HIS A 205 -8.31 3.76 12.62
CA HIS A 205 -7.56 3.01 13.61
C HIS A 205 -8.33 3.00 14.93
N GLU A 206 -8.89 1.84 15.28
CA GLU A 206 -9.81 1.68 16.42
C GLU A 206 -10.98 2.68 16.38
N GLY A 207 -11.58 2.88 15.21
CA GLY A 207 -12.69 3.83 15.01
C GLY A 207 -12.28 5.31 14.95
N TYR A 208 -11.00 5.64 15.11
CA TYR A 208 -10.48 6.98 14.80
C TYR A 208 -10.11 7.06 13.31
N TYR A 209 -10.92 7.77 12.53
CA TYR A 209 -10.59 8.08 11.14
C TYR A 209 -9.41 9.05 11.06
N LEU A 210 -8.72 9.06 9.92
CA LEU A 210 -7.44 9.76 9.77
C LEU A 210 -7.52 11.28 9.99
N GLY A 211 -8.66 11.93 9.73
CA GLY A 211 -8.86 13.35 10.02
C GLY A 211 -9.18 13.65 11.50
N ASN A 212 -9.35 12.63 12.34
CA ASN A 212 -9.65 12.82 13.75
C ASN A 212 -8.59 13.71 14.44
N PRO A 213 -8.99 14.70 15.27
CA PRO A 213 -8.05 15.60 15.94
C PRO A 213 -6.94 14.89 16.75
N LEU A 214 -7.20 13.70 17.29
CA LEU A 214 -6.21 12.88 17.99
C LEU A 214 -5.01 12.51 17.12
N LEU A 215 -5.23 12.36 15.80
CA LEU A 215 -4.19 12.00 14.83
C LEU A 215 -3.54 13.23 14.19
N ARG A 216 -3.95 14.46 14.55
CA ARG A 216 -3.40 15.68 13.95
C ARG A 216 -1.88 15.78 14.14
N ASP A 217 -1.39 15.45 15.34
CA ASP A 217 0.04 15.52 15.65
C ASP A 217 0.85 14.49 14.86
N PHE A 218 0.25 13.34 14.53
CA PHE A 218 0.89 12.36 13.63
C PHE A 218 1.19 12.99 12.26
N PHE A 219 0.19 13.64 11.63
CA PHE A 219 0.39 14.30 10.34
C PHE A 219 1.29 15.53 10.41
N ALA A 220 1.20 16.32 11.49
CA ALA A 220 2.04 17.49 11.70
C ALA A 220 3.52 17.11 11.81
N GLU A 221 3.83 16.06 12.57
CA GLU A 221 5.19 15.55 12.70
C GLU A 221 5.67 14.93 11.38
N LEU A 222 4.83 14.14 10.68
CA LEU A 222 5.19 13.61 9.36
C LEU A 222 5.48 14.72 8.33
N GLU A 223 4.75 15.84 8.36
CA GLU A 223 4.96 16.98 7.45
C GLU A 223 6.39 17.53 7.58
N ILE A 224 6.92 17.64 8.80
CA ILE A 224 8.25 18.21 9.06
C ILE A 224 9.36 17.15 9.16
N MET A 225 9.01 15.88 9.37
CA MET A 225 10.00 14.82 9.58
C MET A 225 10.90 14.65 8.35
N GLU A 226 12.21 14.65 8.61
CA GLU A 226 13.20 14.26 7.62
C GLU A 226 13.25 12.73 7.52
N LEU A 227 12.67 12.24 6.44
CA LEU A 227 12.64 10.82 6.07
C LEU A 227 13.52 10.60 4.83
N ARG A 228 14.13 9.42 4.72
CA ARG A 228 14.81 9.03 3.49
C ARG A 228 13.89 9.16 2.25
N MET A 229 14.50 9.50 1.12
CA MET A 229 13.95 9.57 -0.25
C MET A 229 12.41 9.62 -0.35
N LYS A 230 11.82 10.82 -0.46
CA LYS A 230 10.39 11.08 -0.83
C LYS A 230 9.35 10.09 -0.27
N SER A 231 9.62 9.46 0.89
CA SER A 231 8.85 8.36 1.47
C SER A 231 7.61 8.84 2.25
N LYS A 232 7.14 10.06 1.93
CA LYS A 232 5.91 10.66 2.46
C LYS A 232 4.69 10.31 1.60
N ASN A 233 4.77 9.16 0.93
CA ASN A 233 3.67 8.55 0.21
C ASN A 233 2.89 7.69 1.19
N ILE A 234 1.61 8.00 1.35
CA ILE A 234 0.69 7.30 2.25
C ILE A 234 -0.24 6.43 1.41
N LEU A 235 -0.08 5.11 1.48
CA LEU A 235 -1.11 4.20 1.01
C LEU A 235 -2.23 4.15 2.05
N VAL A 236 -3.42 4.62 1.67
CA VAL A 236 -4.62 4.41 2.47
C VAL A 236 -5.20 3.05 2.08
N HIS A 237 -5.55 2.22 3.06
CA HIS A 237 -6.24 0.96 2.83
C HIS A 237 -7.53 0.91 3.64
N PRO A 238 -8.68 0.50 3.07
CA PRO A 238 -9.90 0.40 3.84
C PRO A 238 -9.78 -0.70 4.91
N THR A 239 -10.34 -0.45 6.08
CA THR A 239 -10.54 -1.46 7.13
C THR A 239 -12.02 -1.60 7.46
N LEU A 240 -12.39 -2.43 8.42
CA LEU A 240 -13.80 -2.56 8.83
C LEU A 240 -14.33 -1.24 9.42
N PRO A 241 -15.55 -0.82 9.03
CA PRO A 241 -16.19 0.35 9.62
C PRO A 241 -16.39 0.12 11.12
N SER A 242 -15.75 0.95 11.92
CA SER A 242 -15.79 0.87 13.38
C SER A 242 -16.19 2.21 13.96
N LYS A 243 -16.99 2.19 15.04
CA LYS A 243 -17.40 3.40 15.77
C LYS A 243 -16.86 3.38 17.19
N ARG A 244 -16.04 4.37 17.54
CA ARG A 244 -15.68 4.64 18.93
C ARG A 244 -16.90 5.20 19.67
N LEU A 245 -17.22 4.62 20.82
CA LEU A 245 -18.30 5.03 21.71
C LEU A 245 -17.79 6.05 22.74
N GLU A 246 -18.72 6.81 23.33
CA GLU A 246 -18.39 7.85 24.33
C GLU A 246 -17.73 7.28 25.59
N ASP A 247 -18.02 6.02 25.94
CA ASP A 247 -17.42 5.30 27.06
C ASP A 247 -16.03 4.70 26.74
N GLY A 248 -15.49 4.96 25.55
CA GLY A 248 -14.23 4.40 25.07
C GLY A 248 -14.35 3.03 24.40
N GLY A 249 -15.53 2.42 24.41
CA GLY A 249 -15.82 1.17 23.71
C GLY A 249 -15.70 1.28 22.19
N LEU A 250 -15.60 0.14 21.52
CA LEU A 250 -15.61 0.06 20.06
C LEU A 250 -16.80 -0.80 19.61
N ALA A 251 -17.65 -0.23 18.76
CA ALA A 251 -18.77 -0.94 18.16
C ALA A 251 -18.49 -1.24 16.68
N ASP A 252 -18.90 -2.43 16.24
CA ASP A 252 -19.02 -2.73 14.82
C ASP A 252 -20.04 -1.78 14.19
N ALA A 253 -19.63 -1.09 13.12
CA ALA A 253 -20.46 -0.15 12.39
C ALA A 253 -20.78 -0.63 10.96
N ASN A 254 -20.49 -1.91 10.63
CA ASN A 254 -20.87 -2.51 9.37
C ASN A 254 -22.39 -2.76 9.34
N PRO A 255 -23.17 -2.07 8.49
CA PRO A 255 -24.61 -2.27 8.43
C PRO A 255 -25.01 -3.46 7.53
N THR A 256 -24.04 -4.17 6.94
CA THR A 256 -24.27 -5.20 5.92
C THR A 256 -23.83 -6.59 6.37
N VAL A 257 -24.43 -7.61 5.76
CA VAL A 257 -24.11 -9.03 6.00
C VAL A 257 -23.17 -9.64 4.95
N TYR A 258 -22.74 -8.84 3.96
CA TYR A 258 -21.84 -9.29 2.90
C TYR A 258 -20.38 -9.10 3.31
N THR A 259 -19.47 -9.82 2.64
CA THR A 259 -18.02 -9.60 2.78
C THR A 259 -17.68 -8.12 2.53
N SER A 260 -16.96 -7.49 3.44
CA SER A 260 -16.79 -6.03 3.51
C SER A 260 -16.12 -5.44 2.26
N GLY A 261 -15.28 -6.21 1.57
CA GLY A 261 -14.66 -5.81 0.30
C GLY A 261 -15.64 -5.53 -0.85
N ARG A 262 -16.90 -5.98 -0.76
CA ARG A 262 -17.90 -5.76 -1.83
C ARG A 262 -18.51 -4.37 -1.82
N VAL A 263 -18.70 -3.79 -0.64
CA VAL A 263 -19.48 -2.55 -0.45
C VAL A 263 -18.78 -1.67 0.57
N GLU A 264 -18.62 -2.14 1.79
CA GLU A 264 -18.17 -1.29 2.90
C GLU A 264 -16.78 -0.68 2.69
N PHE A 265 -15.83 -1.40 2.11
CA PHE A 265 -14.49 -0.85 1.86
C PHE A 265 -14.48 0.35 0.89
N TYR A 266 -15.44 0.41 -0.04
CA TYR A 266 -15.61 1.56 -0.93
C TYR A 266 -16.17 2.77 -0.17
N PHE A 267 -17.11 2.53 0.76
CA PHE A 267 -17.63 3.59 1.64
C PHE A 267 -16.62 4.03 2.69
N GLU A 268 -15.79 3.15 3.23
CA GLU A 268 -14.71 3.47 4.16
C GLU A 268 -13.67 4.38 3.52
N THR A 269 -13.30 4.09 2.27
CA THR A 269 -12.43 4.96 1.48
C THR A 269 -13.07 6.35 1.32
N ALA A 270 -14.36 6.40 0.97
CA ALA A 270 -15.10 7.65 0.81
C ALA A 270 -15.20 8.46 2.11
N ARG A 271 -15.49 7.80 3.24
CA ARG A 271 -15.52 8.41 4.58
C ARG A 271 -14.15 9.01 4.92
N THR A 272 -13.07 8.27 4.68
CA THR A 272 -11.71 8.73 4.99
C THR A 272 -11.30 9.95 4.17
N VAL A 273 -11.54 9.94 2.86
CA VAL A 273 -11.23 11.09 1.99
C VAL A 273 -12.04 12.31 2.43
N MET A 274 -13.33 12.14 2.70
CA MET A 274 -14.17 13.26 3.15
C MET A 274 -13.78 13.77 4.54
N ASP A 275 -13.44 12.88 5.47
CA ASP A 275 -12.98 13.23 6.82
C ASP A 275 -11.69 14.07 6.75
N LEU A 276 -10.69 13.62 5.98
CA LEU A 276 -9.44 14.35 5.75
C LEU A 276 -9.67 15.72 5.06
N THR A 277 -10.67 15.81 4.19
CA THR A 277 -11.07 17.07 3.55
C THR A 277 -11.74 18.04 4.52
N PHE A 278 -12.74 17.59 5.29
CA PHE A 278 -13.47 18.45 6.21
C PHE A 278 -12.62 18.93 7.38
N THR A 279 -11.73 18.08 7.87
CA THR A 279 -10.75 18.39 8.92
C THR A 279 -9.59 19.23 8.40
N GLN A 280 -9.56 19.49 7.09
CA GLN A 280 -8.53 20.22 6.37
C GLN A 280 -7.12 19.61 6.55
N THR A 281 -7.06 18.31 6.80
CA THR A 281 -5.79 17.58 6.97
C THR A 281 -5.00 17.62 5.68
N PHE A 282 -5.66 17.38 4.54
CA PHE A 282 -5.00 17.54 3.24
C PHE A 282 -4.44 18.95 3.03
N GLN A 283 -5.20 19.98 3.38
CA GLN A 283 -4.83 21.39 3.19
C GLN A 283 -3.66 21.82 4.09
N ASN A 284 -3.60 21.31 5.32
CA ASN A 284 -2.60 21.70 6.31
C ASN A 284 -1.25 21.00 6.12
N PHE A 285 -1.24 19.77 5.60
CA PHE A 285 -0.03 18.95 5.47
C PHE A 285 0.24 18.68 4.00
N THR A 286 1.09 19.53 3.42
CA THR A 286 1.24 19.71 1.97
C THR A 286 2.31 18.84 1.34
N SER A 287 3.27 18.37 2.13
CA SER A 287 4.35 17.47 1.68
C SER A 287 3.90 16.02 1.49
N LEU A 288 2.74 15.66 2.06
CA LEU A 288 2.18 14.32 2.02
C LEU A 288 1.43 14.08 0.72
N LYS A 289 1.69 12.92 0.10
CA LYS A 289 0.95 12.40 -1.06
C LYS A 289 0.17 11.17 -0.63
N TYR A 290 -1.04 11.01 -1.11
CA TYR A 290 -1.92 9.92 -0.71
C TYR A 290 -2.24 9.03 -1.89
N ILE A 291 -2.12 7.73 -1.73
CA ILE A 291 -2.58 6.73 -2.69
C ILE A 291 -3.92 6.24 -2.15
N ILE A 292 -5.00 6.66 -2.80
CA ILE A 292 -6.37 6.33 -2.47
C ILE A 292 -6.77 5.09 -3.27
N PRO A 293 -7.22 4.03 -2.59
CA PRO A 293 -7.36 2.75 -3.25
C PRO A 293 -8.66 2.65 -4.04
N HIS A 294 -8.72 1.66 -4.93
CA HIS A 294 -9.91 1.27 -5.67
C HIS A 294 -10.56 2.45 -6.42
N CYS A 295 -9.77 3.26 -7.13
CA CYS A 295 -10.25 4.47 -7.82
C CYS A 295 -11.10 5.41 -6.93
N GLY A 296 -10.71 5.56 -5.66
CA GLY A 296 -11.42 6.43 -4.71
C GLY A 296 -12.60 5.78 -4.00
N GLY A 297 -12.89 4.50 -4.24
CA GLY A 297 -14.08 3.86 -3.69
C GLY A 297 -15.36 4.60 -4.09
N ALA A 298 -16.25 4.87 -3.12
CA ALA A 298 -17.49 5.62 -3.34
C ALA A 298 -17.31 7.15 -3.31
N PHE A 299 -16.09 7.65 -3.09
CA PHE A 299 -15.79 9.09 -2.95
C PHE A 299 -16.30 9.93 -4.13
N PRO A 300 -16.04 9.58 -5.41
CA PRO A 300 -16.42 10.44 -6.52
C PRO A 300 -17.92 10.75 -6.53
N SER A 301 -18.77 9.77 -6.22
CA SER A 301 -20.22 9.94 -6.26
C SER A 301 -20.79 10.84 -5.15
N ILE A 302 -20.04 11.09 -4.07
CA ILE A 302 -20.51 11.87 -2.92
C ILE A 302 -19.87 13.26 -2.82
N GLU A 303 -18.89 13.57 -3.66
CA GLU A 303 -18.11 14.82 -3.58
C GLU A 303 -19.02 16.06 -3.65
N ASP A 304 -19.85 16.16 -4.70
CA ASP A 304 -20.72 17.32 -4.89
C ASP A 304 -21.72 17.48 -3.75
N ARG A 305 -22.32 16.39 -3.28
CA ARG A 305 -23.27 16.42 -2.14
C ARG A 305 -22.61 16.95 -0.87
N SER A 306 -21.33 16.65 -0.69
CA SER A 306 -20.56 16.95 0.51
C SER A 306 -19.95 18.35 0.50
N LEU A 307 -19.53 18.84 -0.66
CA LEU A 307 -18.75 20.09 -0.76
C LEU A 307 -19.52 21.28 -1.36
N SER A 308 -20.63 21.07 -2.08
CA SER A 308 -21.30 22.16 -2.81
C SER A 308 -21.85 23.28 -1.92
N SER A 309 -22.15 23.01 -0.65
CA SER A 309 -22.58 24.03 0.31
C SER A 309 -21.43 24.90 0.83
N ASN A 310 -20.17 24.56 0.54
CA ASN A 310 -18.97 25.31 0.90
C ASN A 310 -18.03 25.47 -0.31
N PRO A 311 -18.30 26.46 -1.20
CA PRO A 311 -17.52 26.64 -2.43
C PRO A 311 -16.02 26.85 -2.23
N ARG A 312 -15.62 27.51 -1.12
CA ARG A 312 -14.20 27.72 -0.81
C ARG A 312 -13.52 26.39 -0.48
N LEU A 313 -14.13 25.57 0.37
CA LEU A 313 -13.59 24.25 0.69
C LEU A 313 -13.57 23.36 -0.57
N LYS A 314 -14.64 23.39 -1.38
CA LYS A 314 -14.72 22.65 -2.64
C LYS A 314 -13.54 22.97 -3.56
N ASN A 315 -13.35 24.25 -3.92
CA ASN A 315 -12.32 24.67 -4.86
C ASN A 315 -10.91 24.28 -4.35
N ASN A 316 -10.61 24.56 -3.08
CA ASN A 316 -9.32 24.20 -2.48
C ASN A 316 -9.10 22.69 -2.47
N SER A 317 -10.14 21.90 -2.19
CA SER A 317 -10.01 20.43 -2.12
C SER A 317 -9.82 19.82 -3.50
N GLN A 318 -10.54 20.30 -4.52
CA GLN A 318 -10.40 19.82 -5.90
C GLN A 318 -9.00 20.08 -6.46
N GLU A 319 -8.39 21.23 -6.16
CA GLU A 319 -6.98 21.48 -6.51
C GLU A 319 -6.06 20.42 -5.88
N ILE A 320 -6.30 20.06 -4.63
CA ILE A 320 -5.51 19.05 -3.91
C ILE A 320 -5.73 17.65 -4.48
N TYR A 321 -6.98 17.28 -4.76
CA TYR A 321 -7.31 15.99 -5.40
C TYR A 321 -6.58 15.85 -6.73
N ASN A 322 -6.48 16.94 -7.50
CA ASN A 322 -5.87 16.99 -8.82
C ASN A 322 -4.36 17.27 -8.81
N THR A 323 -3.70 17.21 -7.63
CA THR A 323 -2.25 17.41 -7.53
C THR A 323 -1.53 16.48 -6.53
N ARG A 324 -2.21 16.00 -5.48
CA ARG A 324 -1.59 15.25 -4.38
C ARG A 324 -2.26 13.91 -4.04
N LEU A 325 -3.44 13.61 -4.58
CA LEU A 325 -4.12 12.32 -4.39
C LEU A 325 -3.93 11.44 -5.63
N TRP A 326 -3.24 10.33 -5.46
CA TRP A 326 -3.07 9.30 -6.48
C TRP A 326 -4.14 8.25 -6.29
N TYR A 327 -4.59 7.62 -7.37
CA TYR A 327 -5.69 6.65 -7.32
C TYR A 327 -5.25 5.35 -7.96
N ASP A 328 -5.21 4.27 -7.19
CA ASP A 328 -4.90 2.96 -7.76
C ASP A 328 -6.11 2.35 -8.47
N SER A 329 -5.84 1.30 -9.23
CA SER A 329 -6.83 0.55 -10.03
C SER A 329 -7.19 -0.81 -9.43
N ALA A 330 -6.87 -1.06 -8.15
CA ALA A 330 -7.22 -2.30 -7.49
C ALA A 330 -8.73 -2.56 -7.54
N GLY A 331 -9.12 -3.82 -7.75
CA GLY A 331 -10.51 -4.24 -7.89
C GLY A 331 -11.16 -3.92 -9.25
N PRO A 332 -12.47 -4.17 -9.42
CA PRO A 332 -13.20 -4.02 -10.68
C PRO A 332 -13.61 -2.55 -10.92
N THR A 333 -12.61 -1.67 -11.01
CA THR A 333 -12.80 -0.21 -11.06
C THR A 333 -12.90 0.34 -12.49
N PHE A 334 -12.46 -0.45 -13.48
CA PHE A 334 -12.53 -0.12 -14.90
C PHE A 334 -13.69 -0.85 -15.59
N PRO A 335 -14.32 -0.24 -16.60
CA PRO A 335 -14.07 1.12 -17.11
C PRO A 335 -14.89 2.22 -16.41
N HIS A 336 -15.85 1.87 -15.56
CA HIS A 336 -16.90 2.81 -15.15
C HIS A 336 -16.54 3.71 -13.96
N GLN A 337 -16.00 3.14 -12.88
CA GLN A 337 -15.82 3.90 -11.64
C GLN A 337 -14.77 5.00 -11.79
N VAL A 338 -13.65 4.70 -12.46
CA VAL A 338 -12.59 5.67 -12.76
C VAL A 338 -13.11 6.90 -13.51
N GLN A 339 -14.17 6.78 -14.33
CA GLN A 339 -14.72 7.92 -15.06
C GLN A 339 -15.33 8.99 -14.13
N GLY A 340 -15.76 8.62 -12.92
CA GLY A 340 -16.17 9.58 -11.90
C GLY A 340 -15.03 10.53 -11.53
N LEU A 341 -13.84 9.99 -11.25
CA LEU A 341 -12.64 10.80 -10.98
C LEU A 341 -12.28 11.71 -12.17
N LEU A 342 -12.31 11.14 -13.38
CA LEU A 342 -12.00 11.89 -14.60
C LEU A 342 -13.01 13.02 -14.86
N ALA A 343 -14.29 12.83 -14.51
CA ALA A 343 -15.32 13.86 -14.63
C ALA A 343 -15.08 15.05 -13.68
N TYR A 344 -14.44 14.83 -12.53
CA TYR A 344 -13.99 15.89 -11.61
C TYR A 344 -12.63 16.51 -11.99
N GLY A 345 -12.05 16.12 -13.12
CA GLY A 345 -10.81 16.69 -13.64
C GLY A 345 -9.54 16.10 -13.02
N VAL A 346 -9.63 14.97 -12.29
CA VAL A 346 -8.45 14.24 -11.84
C VAL A 346 -7.62 13.86 -13.07
N PRO A 347 -6.34 14.28 -13.15
CA PRO A 347 -5.55 14.01 -14.33
C PRO A 347 -5.19 12.52 -14.38
N LYS A 348 -5.22 11.94 -15.58
CA LYS A 348 -4.86 10.53 -15.80
C LYS A 348 -3.42 10.20 -15.35
N THR A 349 -2.57 11.22 -15.22
CA THR A 349 -1.21 11.13 -14.68
C THR A 349 -1.15 10.83 -13.18
N GLN A 350 -2.27 10.88 -12.46
CA GLN A 350 -2.42 10.46 -11.05
C GLN A 350 -3.06 9.08 -10.88
N LEU A 351 -3.41 8.40 -11.98
CA LEU A 351 -3.86 7.01 -11.93
C LEU A 351 -2.66 6.07 -11.87
N VAL A 352 -2.68 5.08 -11.00
CA VAL A 352 -1.61 4.09 -10.82
C VAL A 352 -2.15 2.66 -10.82
N TYR A 353 -1.28 1.70 -11.14
CA TYR A 353 -1.66 0.30 -11.14
C TYR A 353 -1.61 -0.31 -9.74
N GLY A 354 -2.68 -1.02 -9.37
CA GLY A 354 -2.79 -1.79 -8.13
C GLY A 354 -3.52 -3.11 -8.41
N SER A 355 -3.05 -4.23 -7.87
CA SER A 355 -3.70 -5.54 -8.09
C SER A 355 -4.62 -5.98 -6.96
N ASP A 356 -4.34 -5.58 -5.73
CA ASP A 356 -4.93 -6.12 -4.50
C ASP A 356 -4.76 -7.67 -4.41
N PHE A 357 -3.64 -8.16 -4.94
CA PHE A 357 -3.19 -9.53 -4.71
C PHE A 357 -2.80 -9.74 -3.24
N PRO A 358 -3.13 -10.87 -2.59
CA PRO A 358 -3.88 -12.04 -3.10
C PRO A 358 -5.39 -12.02 -2.79
N TYR A 359 -5.95 -10.90 -2.31
CA TYR A 359 -7.30 -10.84 -1.75
C TYR A 359 -8.43 -10.73 -2.79
N SER A 360 -8.14 -10.19 -3.97
CA SER A 360 -9.16 -10.00 -5.00
C SER A 360 -9.78 -11.31 -5.54
N GLN A 361 -9.09 -12.45 -5.48
CA GLN A 361 -9.67 -13.75 -5.87
C GLN A 361 -10.47 -14.43 -4.73
N PRO A 362 -11.49 -15.26 -5.06
CA PRO A 362 -11.98 -15.59 -6.40
C PRO A 362 -12.98 -14.57 -6.96
N ASN A 363 -13.30 -13.51 -6.22
CA ASN A 363 -14.36 -12.57 -6.58
C ASN A 363 -14.03 -11.77 -7.86
N ASN A 364 -12.76 -11.41 -8.06
CA ASN A 364 -12.27 -10.62 -9.18
C ASN A 364 -11.03 -11.27 -9.81
N SER A 365 -11.00 -11.37 -11.14
CA SER A 365 -9.85 -11.89 -11.88
C SER A 365 -8.84 -10.79 -12.15
N TYR A 366 -7.59 -10.95 -11.69
CA TYR A 366 -6.49 -10.02 -11.95
C TYR A 366 -6.29 -9.75 -13.44
N GLY A 367 -6.32 -10.80 -14.26
CA GLY A 367 -6.18 -10.69 -15.71
C GLY A 367 -7.33 -9.90 -16.36
N ALA A 368 -8.56 -10.06 -15.84
CA ALA A 368 -9.70 -9.28 -16.31
C ALA A 368 -9.58 -7.80 -15.93
N SER A 369 -9.11 -7.48 -14.72
CA SER A 369 -8.85 -6.09 -14.31
C SER A 369 -7.78 -5.42 -15.17
N ILE A 370 -6.67 -6.12 -15.45
CA ILE A 370 -5.61 -5.64 -16.35
C ILE A 370 -6.17 -5.43 -17.78
N ALA A 371 -6.94 -6.38 -18.29
CA ALA A 371 -7.55 -6.29 -19.61
C ALA A 371 -8.55 -5.12 -19.71
N ALA A 372 -9.32 -4.86 -18.66
CA ALA A 372 -10.26 -3.74 -18.60
C ALA A 372 -9.54 -2.39 -18.77
N ILE A 373 -8.39 -2.19 -18.09
CA ILE A 373 -7.53 -1.01 -18.29
C ILE A 373 -7.01 -0.96 -19.73
N GLY A 374 -6.49 -2.08 -20.25
CA GLY A 374 -5.97 -2.17 -21.62
C GLY A 374 -6.99 -1.81 -22.70
N SER A 375 -8.25 -2.18 -22.47
CA SER A 375 -9.39 -1.90 -23.37
C SER A 375 -10.07 -0.55 -23.15
N ALA A 376 -9.65 0.24 -22.15
CA ALA A 376 -10.28 1.51 -21.83
C ALA A 376 -10.09 2.51 -22.98
N SER A 377 -11.15 2.75 -23.75
CA SER A 377 -11.11 3.59 -24.96
C SER A 377 -10.92 5.08 -24.68
N PHE A 378 -11.17 5.52 -23.45
CA PHE A 378 -10.94 6.89 -23.00
C PHE A 378 -9.48 7.15 -22.58
N LEU A 379 -8.61 6.13 -22.61
CA LEU A 379 -7.18 6.25 -22.40
C LEU A 379 -6.43 6.01 -23.72
N THR A 380 -5.47 6.88 -24.02
CA THR A 380 -4.45 6.64 -25.06
C THR A 380 -3.47 5.56 -24.62
N ASP A 381 -2.70 5.00 -25.54
CA ASP A 381 -1.70 3.98 -25.20
C ASP A 381 -0.62 4.50 -24.24
N GLY A 382 -0.19 5.76 -24.42
CA GLY A 382 0.74 6.41 -23.50
C GLY A 382 0.14 6.65 -22.10
N GLU A 383 -1.16 6.92 -22.00
CA GLU A 383 -1.85 7.05 -20.71
C GLU A 383 -2.01 5.69 -20.02
N LYS A 384 -2.25 4.61 -20.77
CA LYS A 384 -2.26 3.24 -20.24
C LYS A 384 -0.88 2.83 -19.74
N GLU A 385 0.17 3.09 -20.52
CA GLU A 385 1.56 2.84 -20.12
C GLU A 385 1.92 3.64 -18.87
N GLY A 386 1.52 4.91 -18.82
CA GLY A 386 1.63 5.76 -17.64
C GLY A 386 0.97 5.12 -16.42
N LEU A 387 -0.30 4.75 -16.51
CA LEU A 387 -1.04 4.11 -15.41
C LEU A 387 -0.35 2.84 -14.93
N PHE A 388 0.06 1.98 -15.87
CA PHE A 388 0.74 0.73 -15.56
C PHE A 388 2.13 0.90 -14.93
N SER A 389 2.85 1.98 -15.24
CA SER A 389 4.27 2.10 -14.86
C SER A 389 4.73 3.54 -14.62
N GLY A 390 4.71 4.39 -15.65
CA GLY A 390 5.37 5.70 -15.63
C GLY A 390 4.85 6.67 -14.57
N ASN A 391 3.58 6.53 -14.18
CA ASN A 391 2.95 7.34 -13.14
C ASN A 391 3.50 7.00 -11.75
N ALA A 392 3.65 5.71 -11.43
CA ALA A 392 4.28 5.26 -10.19
C ALA A 392 5.73 5.74 -10.10
N GLY A 393 6.47 5.70 -11.21
CA GLY A 393 7.82 6.26 -11.30
C GLY A 393 7.89 7.73 -10.82
N ARG A 394 6.91 8.58 -11.16
CA ARG A 394 6.88 9.99 -10.68
C ARG A 394 6.41 10.13 -9.23
N LEU A 395 5.55 9.24 -8.77
CA LEU A 395 5.05 9.25 -7.39
C LEU A 395 6.19 8.95 -6.42
N PHE A 396 7.02 7.95 -6.74
CA PHE A 396 8.13 7.46 -5.91
C PHE A 396 9.52 7.98 -6.30
N ALA A 397 9.66 8.74 -7.40
CA ALA A 397 10.92 9.41 -7.79
C ALA A 397 11.36 10.47 -6.80
#